data_AF-A0A183ELS5-F1
#
_entry.id   AF-A0A183ELS5-F1
#
_cell.length_a   1.000
_cell.length_b   1.000
_cell.length_c   1.000
_cell.angle_alpha   90.00
_cell.angle_beta   90.00
_cell.angle_gamma   90.00
#
_symmetry.space_group_name_H-M   'P 1'
#
loop_
_entity.id
_entity.type
_entity.pdbx_description
1 polymer ?
#
loop_
_entity_poly.entity_id
_entity_poly.type
_entity_poly.pdbx_seq_one_letter_code
_entity_poly.pdbx_strand_id
1 'polypeptide(L)'
;MSGLWEFLKRHRGKIIGGLVVAGGAYVVQQTLSNSGQLFSMDWNREQNLDRIQLQARREYIYDTQHRSCDTIILELLPDLAKRISQHFDVETLIEAIKNNKELDKEQRLALWENVKVLYLCYFYFG
;
A
#
# COMPACT_ATOMS: atom_id res chain seq x y z
N MET A 1 13.79 -44.42 64.53
CA MET A 1 13.86 -43.23 63.65
C MET A 1 13.66 -41.95 64.49
N SER A 2 14.65 -41.59 65.33
CA SER A 2 14.54 -40.48 66.31
C SER A 2 15.51 -39.33 66.07
N GLY A 3 16.53 -39.51 65.21
CA GLY A 3 17.53 -38.48 64.92
C GLY A 3 16.97 -37.26 64.20
N LEU A 4 16.10 -37.46 63.21
CA LEU A 4 15.54 -36.34 62.42
C LEU A 4 14.73 -35.36 63.26
N TRP A 5 14.03 -35.81 64.30
CA TRP A 5 13.22 -34.96 65.18
C TRP A 5 14.08 -34.10 66.12
N GLU A 6 15.16 -34.66 66.65
CA GLU A 6 16.15 -33.94 67.46
C GLU A 6 16.92 -32.90 66.63
N PHE A 7 17.29 -33.25 65.39
CA PHE A 7 17.93 -32.31 64.45
C PHE A 7 16.97 -31.17 64.06
N LEU A 8 15.70 -31.47 63.80
CA LEU A 8 14.68 -30.46 63.48
C LEU A 8 14.43 -29.51 64.66
N LYS A 9 14.38 -30.02 65.89
CA LYS A 9 14.21 -29.22 67.11
C LYS A 9 15.42 -28.32 67.38
N ARG A 10 16.63 -28.76 67.02
CA ARG A 10 17.86 -27.95 67.19
C ARG A 10 18.05 -26.90 66.09
N HIS A 11 17.56 -27.14 64.87
CA HIS A 11 17.73 -26.25 63.71
C HIS A 11 16.45 -25.51 63.26
N ARG A 12 15.35 -25.62 64.01
CA ARG A 12 14.04 -24.97 63.75
C ARG A 12 14.11 -23.52 63.27
N GLY A 13 14.97 -22.68 63.86
CA GLY A 13 15.12 -21.28 63.42
C GLY A 13 15.77 -21.14 62.04
N LYS A 14 16.73 -22.00 61.69
CA LYS A 14 17.42 -21.97 60.39
C LYS A 14 16.54 -22.50 59.26
N ILE A 15 15.69 -23.48 59.55
CA ILE A 15 14.77 -24.07 58.57
C ILE A 15 13.63 -23.11 58.25
N ILE A 16 13.01 -22.50 59.28
CA ILE A 16 11.96 -21.50 59.08
C ILE A 16 12.51 -20.28 58.33
N GLY A 17 13.70 -19.80 58.72
CA GLY A 17 14.38 -18.70 58.00
C GLY A 17 14.65 -19.04 56.54
N GLY A 18 15.18 -20.23 56.25
CA GLY A 18 15.43 -20.68 54.87
C GLY A 18 14.15 -20.81 54.04
N LEU A 19 13.08 -21.35 54.63
CA LEU A 19 11.79 -21.52 53.96
C LEU A 19 11.12 -20.16 53.64
N VAL A 20 11.17 -19.21 54.58
CA VAL A 20 10.61 -17.87 54.38
C VAL A 20 11.38 -17.10 53.32
N VAL A 21 12.70 -17.21 53.29
CA VAL A 21 13.53 -16.54 52.28
C VAL A 21 13.31 -17.15 50.90
N ALA A 22 13.34 -18.48 50.78
CA ALA A 22 13.10 -19.15 49.50
C ALA A 22 11.66 -18.93 49.00
N GLY A 23 10.69 -19.03 49.90
CA GLY A 23 9.29 -18.73 49.60
C GLY A 23 9.11 -17.29 49.15
N GLY A 24 9.64 -16.32 49.90
CA GLY A 24 9.58 -14.89 49.58
C GLY A 24 10.21 -14.55 48.23
N ALA A 25 11.41 -15.09 47.95
CA ALA A 25 12.08 -14.90 46.66
C ALA A 25 11.25 -15.48 45.50
N TYR A 26 10.62 -16.64 45.69
CA TYR A 26 9.78 -17.26 44.67
C TYR A 26 8.53 -16.41 44.35
N VAL A 27 7.82 -15.90 45.36
CA VAL A 27 6.64 -15.06 45.11
C VAL A 27 7.02 -13.75 44.43
N VAL A 28 8.13 -13.12 44.82
CA VAL A 28 8.63 -11.87 44.20
C VAL A 28 9.04 -12.10 42.75
N GLN A 29 9.73 -13.22 42.45
CA GLN A 29 10.09 -13.57 41.09
C GLN A 29 8.86 -13.84 40.22
N GLN A 30 7.87 -14.54 40.76
CA GLN A 30 6.63 -14.85 40.05
C GLN A 30 5.82 -13.58 39.74
N THR A 31 5.73 -12.63 40.67
CA THR A 31 4.98 -11.38 40.45
C THR A 31 5.67 -10.45 39.47
N LEU A 32 7.01 -10.34 39.53
CA LEU A 32 7.80 -9.56 38.58
C LEU A 32 7.70 -10.12 37.15
N SER A 33 7.83 -11.44 37.00
CA SER A 33 7.71 -12.10 35.68
C SER A 33 6.32 -11.91 35.09
N ASN A 34 5.27 -12.07 35.89
CA ASN A 34 3.90 -11.97 35.42
C ASN A 34 3.52 -10.52 35.04
N SER A 35 4.08 -9.53 35.76
CA SER A 35 3.85 -8.12 35.47
C SER A 35 4.52 -7.66 34.17
N GLY A 36 5.75 -8.12 33.91
CA GLY A 36 6.45 -7.82 32.65
C GLY A 36 5.75 -8.43 31.43
N GLN A 37 5.20 -9.63 31.56
CA GLN A 37 4.44 -10.28 30.50
C GLN A 37 3.12 -9.55 30.22
N LEU A 38 2.39 -9.13 31.26
CA LEU A 38 1.14 -8.37 31.09
C LEU A 38 1.39 -7.03 30.40
N PHE A 39 2.44 -6.30 30.81
CA PHE A 39 2.80 -5.01 30.21
C PHE A 39 3.18 -5.17 28.74
N SER A 40 4.10 -6.10 28.42
CA SER A 40 4.51 -6.36 27.02
C SER A 40 3.36 -6.82 26.12
N MET A 41 2.38 -7.53 26.66
CA MET A 41 1.19 -7.95 25.91
C MET A 41 0.28 -6.76 25.60
N ASP A 42 0.17 -5.79 26.51
CA ASP A 42 -0.64 -4.58 26.31
C ASP A 42 0.00 -3.63 25.28
N TRP A 43 1.32 -3.38 25.38
CA TRP A 43 2.05 -2.58 24.38
C TRP A 43 1.98 -3.17 22.97
N ASN A 44 2.13 -4.50 22.85
CA ASN A 44 1.99 -5.16 21.56
C ASN A 44 0.56 -5.06 21.02
N ARG A 45 -0.45 -5.08 21.88
CA ARG A 45 -1.85 -5.00 21.47
C ARG A 45 -2.21 -3.59 20.98
N GLU A 46 -1.76 -2.57 21.68
CA GLU A 46 -1.95 -1.16 21.28
C GLU A 46 -1.24 -0.88 19.94
N GLN A 47 0.00 -1.33 19.78
CA GLN A 47 0.75 -1.16 18.55
C GLN A 47 0.13 -1.91 17.35
N ASN A 48 -0.47 -3.09 17.58
CA ASN A 48 -1.19 -3.82 16.53
C ASN A 48 -2.51 -3.12 16.14
N LEU A 49 -3.25 -2.56 17.11
CA LEU A 49 -4.46 -1.79 16.83
C LEU A 49 -4.14 -0.56 15.99
N ASP A 50 -3.08 0.18 16.32
CA ASP A 50 -2.61 1.33 15.53
C ASP A 50 -2.25 0.93 14.10
N ARG A 51 -1.54 -0.20 13.93
CA ARG A 51 -1.19 -0.72 12.60
C ARG A 51 -2.42 -1.08 11.77
N ILE A 52 -3.38 -1.77 12.36
CA ILE A 52 -4.64 -2.15 11.70
C ILE A 52 -5.43 -0.89 11.31
N GLN A 53 -5.52 0.10 12.18
CA GLN A 53 -6.18 1.37 11.90
C GLN A 53 -5.48 2.16 10.78
N LEU A 54 -4.14 2.20 10.80
CA LEU A 54 -3.33 2.83 9.75
C LEU A 54 -3.52 2.12 8.39
N GLN A 55 -3.59 0.79 8.38
CA GLN A 55 -3.85 0.01 7.17
C GLN A 55 -5.27 0.28 6.64
N ALA A 56 -6.30 0.20 7.49
CA ALA A 56 -7.68 0.49 7.10
C ALA A 56 -7.85 1.92 6.56
N ARG A 57 -7.17 2.90 7.17
CA ARG A 57 -7.18 4.29 6.68
C ARG A 57 -6.52 4.41 5.30
N ARG A 58 -5.41 3.71 5.07
CA ARG A 58 -4.75 3.70 3.76
C ARG A 58 -5.64 3.05 2.71
N GLU A 59 -6.22 1.90 2.99
CA GLU A 59 -7.14 1.22 2.06
C GLU A 59 -8.33 2.09 1.69
N TYR A 60 -8.93 2.79 2.64
CA TYR A 60 -10.01 3.74 2.36
C TYR A 60 -9.57 4.87 1.42
N ILE A 61 -8.39 5.45 1.66
CA ILE A 61 -7.83 6.49 0.77
C ILE A 61 -7.55 5.89 -0.61
N TYR A 62 -6.96 4.70 -0.70
CA TYR A 62 -6.70 4.06 -1.99
C TYR A 62 -7.98 3.74 -2.77
N ASP A 63 -9.01 3.20 -2.13
CA ASP A 63 -10.29 2.87 -2.79
C ASP A 63 -11.02 4.13 -3.27
N THR A 64 -11.02 5.19 -2.47
CA THR A 64 -11.61 6.49 -2.88
C THR A 64 -10.84 7.13 -4.04
N GLN A 65 -9.50 7.05 -4.04
CA GLN A 65 -8.68 7.55 -5.15
C GLN A 65 -8.83 6.69 -6.41
N HIS A 66 -8.96 5.37 -6.27
CA HIS A 66 -9.10 4.47 -7.41
C HIS A 66 -10.40 4.73 -8.19
N ARG A 67 -11.53 4.86 -7.49
CA ARG A 67 -12.82 5.24 -8.12
C ARG A 67 -12.78 6.62 -8.77
N SER A 68 -12.01 7.55 -8.20
CA SER A 68 -11.83 8.89 -8.78
C SER A 68 -11.01 8.82 -10.06
N CYS A 69 -9.93 8.04 -10.09
CA CYS A 69 -9.12 7.83 -11.29
C CYS A 69 -9.93 7.21 -12.43
N ASP A 70 -10.74 6.18 -12.17
CA ASP A 70 -11.56 5.54 -13.20
C ASP A 70 -12.54 6.54 -13.83
N THR A 71 -13.16 7.38 -13.00
CA THR A 71 -14.06 8.44 -13.47
C THR A 71 -13.32 9.45 -14.33
N ILE A 72 -12.14 9.91 -13.90
CA ILE A 72 -11.30 10.86 -14.64
C ILE A 72 -10.84 10.26 -15.98
N ILE A 73 -10.47 8.99 -16.02
CA ILE A 73 -10.07 8.30 -17.26
C ILE A 73 -11.24 8.30 -18.25
N LEU A 74 -12.45 7.96 -17.79
CA LEU A 74 -13.64 7.95 -18.63
C LEU A 74 -14.05 9.36 -19.10
N GLU A 75 -13.84 10.39 -18.28
CA GLU A 75 -14.08 11.79 -18.65
C GLU A 75 -13.04 12.34 -19.63
N LEU A 76 -11.78 11.91 -19.52
CA LEU A 76 -10.69 12.32 -20.43
C LEU A 76 -10.75 11.59 -21.78
N LEU A 77 -11.28 10.37 -21.82
CA LEU A 77 -11.38 9.56 -23.04
C LEU A 77 -12.01 10.31 -24.23
N PRO A 78 -13.18 10.97 -24.10
CA PRO A 78 -13.78 11.71 -25.22
C PRO A 78 -12.98 12.94 -25.64
N ASP A 79 -12.32 13.65 -24.71
CA ASP A 79 -11.48 14.81 -25.07
C ASP A 79 -10.21 14.37 -25.81
N LEU A 80 -9.61 13.26 -25.39
CA LEU A 80 -8.50 12.63 -26.09
C LEU A 80 -8.93 12.15 -27.48
N ALA A 81 -10.05 11.44 -27.59
CA ALA A 81 -10.60 10.98 -28.86
C ALA A 81 -10.88 12.15 -29.81
N LYS A 82 -11.44 13.25 -29.29
CA LYS A 82 -11.71 14.47 -30.06
C LYS A 82 -10.42 15.17 -30.52
N ARG A 83 -9.40 15.26 -29.67
CA ARG A 83 -8.09 15.81 -30.07
C ARG A 83 -7.42 14.95 -31.13
N ILE A 84 -7.47 13.63 -30.98
CA ILE A 84 -6.96 12.69 -31.97
C ILE A 84 -7.72 12.88 -33.29
N SER A 85 -9.05 12.91 -33.29
CA SER A 85 -9.82 13.12 -34.52
C SER A 85 -9.54 14.47 -35.18
N GLN A 86 -9.29 15.53 -34.41
CA GLN A 86 -8.91 16.85 -34.94
C GLN A 86 -7.51 16.88 -35.55
N HIS A 87 -6.55 16.18 -34.95
CA HIS A 87 -5.18 16.12 -35.45
C HIS A 87 -5.02 15.17 -36.64
N PHE A 88 -5.86 14.12 -36.71
CA PHE A 88 -5.87 13.11 -37.75
C PHE A 88 -7.07 13.27 -38.70
N ASP A 89 -7.48 14.52 -39.00
CA ASP A 89 -8.51 14.79 -40.00
C ASP A 89 -7.94 14.63 -41.43
N VAL A 90 -7.76 13.37 -41.81
CA VAL A 90 -7.22 12.97 -43.12
C VAL A 90 -8.20 13.28 -44.25
N GLU A 91 -9.51 13.27 -43.96
CA GLU A 91 -10.57 13.54 -44.94
C GLU A 91 -10.53 14.99 -45.43
N THR A 92 -10.42 15.96 -44.52
CA THR A 92 -10.26 17.38 -44.90
C THR A 92 -8.97 17.63 -45.68
N LEU A 93 -7.88 16.95 -45.33
CA LEU A 93 -6.61 17.06 -46.07
C LEU A 93 -6.74 16.51 -47.50
N ILE A 94 -7.44 15.38 -47.68
CA ILE A 94 -7.71 14.77 -48.99
C ILE A 94 -8.64 15.67 -49.82
N GLU A 95 -9.67 16.26 -49.20
CA GLU A 95 -10.56 17.21 -49.88
C GLU A 95 -9.83 18.49 -50.28
N ALA A 96 -8.94 19.01 -49.44
CA ALA A 96 -8.08 20.15 -49.77
C ALA A 96 -7.16 19.86 -50.97
N ILE A 97 -6.61 18.65 -51.07
CA ILE A 97 -5.80 18.21 -52.23
C ILE A 97 -6.68 18.06 -53.49
N LYS A 98 -7.91 17.57 -53.34
CA LYS A 98 -8.81 17.28 -54.47
C LYS A 98 -9.45 18.54 -55.04
N ASN A 99 -9.79 19.51 -54.19
CA ASN A 99 -10.50 20.73 -54.58
C ASN A 99 -9.58 21.87 -55.03
N ASN A 100 -8.35 21.95 -54.50
CA ASN A 100 -7.39 22.96 -54.97
C ASN A 100 -6.68 22.52 -56.26
N LYS A 101 -7.18 23.00 -57.40
CA LYS A 101 -6.56 22.82 -58.72
C LYS A 101 -5.31 23.71 -58.95
N GLU A 102 -5.08 24.70 -58.11
CA GLU A 102 -3.97 25.68 -58.26
C GLU A 102 -2.72 25.34 -57.43
N LEU A 103 -2.72 24.25 -56.65
CA LEU A 103 -1.51 23.86 -55.92
C LEU A 103 -0.42 23.39 -56.89
N ASP A 104 0.78 23.94 -56.73
CA ASP A 104 1.97 23.50 -57.43
C ASP A 104 2.26 22.01 -57.17
N LYS A 105 2.88 21.33 -58.14
CA LYS A 105 3.08 19.86 -58.10
C LYS A 105 3.89 19.44 -56.88
N GLU A 106 4.87 20.24 -56.46
CA GLU A 106 5.71 19.95 -55.31
C GLU A 106 4.94 20.06 -54.00
N GLN A 107 4.05 21.05 -53.88
CA GLN A 107 3.20 21.24 -52.71
C GLN A 107 2.18 20.10 -52.56
N ARG A 108 1.66 19.58 -53.67
CA ARG A 108 0.77 18.39 -53.64
C ARG A 108 1.49 17.13 -53.18
N LEU A 109 2.73 16.93 -53.63
CA LEU A 109 3.56 15.79 -53.20
C LEU A 109 3.85 15.86 -51.69
N ALA A 110 4.24 17.03 -51.18
CA ALA A 110 4.47 17.24 -49.76
C ALA A 110 3.20 16.99 -48.92
N LEU A 111 2.02 17.40 -49.40
CA LEU A 111 0.75 17.10 -48.71
C LEU A 111 0.45 15.58 -48.71
N TRP A 112 0.72 14.89 -49.82
CA TRP A 112 0.53 13.44 -49.90
C TRP A 112 1.48 12.65 -48.99
N GLU A 113 2.71 13.11 -48.80
CA GLU A 113 3.64 12.52 -47.82
C GLU A 113 3.12 12.70 -46.39
N ASN A 114 2.61 13.89 -46.05
CA ASN A 114 1.98 14.12 -44.75
C ASN A 114 0.77 13.20 -44.52
N VAL A 115 -0.10 13.01 -45.53
CA VAL A 115 -1.23 12.06 -45.46
C VAL A 115 -0.74 10.64 -45.19
N LYS A 116 0.32 10.18 -45.88
CA LYS A 116 0.87 8.83 -45.67
C LYS A 116 1.38 8.66 -44.24
N VAL A 117 2.10 9.65 -43.70
CA VAL A 117 2.64 9.60 -42.34
C VAL A 117 1.51 9.61 -41.30
N LEU A 118 0.50 10.46 -41.48
CA LEU A 118 -0.69 10.51 -40.62
C LEU A 118 -1.45 9.17 -40.64
N TYR A 119 -1.63 8.57 -41.81
CA TYR A 119 -2.31 7.28 -41.96
C TYR A 119 -1.54 6.13 -41.30
N LEU A 120 -0.21 6.11 -41.45
CA LEU A 120 0.65 5.13 -40.78
C LEU A 120 0.63 5.29 -39.26
N CYS A 121 0.67 6.52 -38.75
CA CYS A 121 0.55 6.78 -37.31
C CYS A 121 -0.81 6.35 -36.76
N TYR A 122 -1.90 6.66 -37.47
CA TYR A 122 -3.24 6.24 -37.05
C TYR A 122 -3.37 4.71 -37.02
N PHE A 123 -2.83 3.99 -38.01
CA PHE A 123 -2.85 2.52 -38.04
C PHE A 123 -2.02 1.86 -36.94
N TYR A 124 -0.92 2.49 -36.51
CA TYR A 124 -0.06 1.94 -35.44
C TYR A 124 -0.56 2.24 -34.02
N PHE A 125 -1.33 3.32 -33.84
CA PHE A 125 -1.78 3.79 -32.53
C PHE A 125 -3.28 3.53 -32.27
N GLY A 126 -4.05 3.23 -33.31
CA GLY A 126 -5.48 2.89 -33.25
C GLY A 126 -5.76 1.43 -32.98
#